data_AF-A0A0F9V1J9-F1
#
_entry.id   AF-A0A0F9V1J9-F1
#
_cell.length_a   1.000
_cell.length_b   1.000
_cell.length_c   1.000
_cell.angle_alpha   90.00
_cell.angle_beta   90.00
_cell.angle_gamma   90.00
#
_symmetry.space_group_name_H-M   'P 1'
#
loop_
_entity.id
_entity.type
_entity.pdbx_description
1 polymer ?
#
loop_
_entity_poly.entity_id
_entity_poly.type
_entity_poly.pdbx_seq_one_letter_code
_entity_poly.pdbx_strand_id
1 'polypeptide(L)'
;MAPNILGTISHKINVARLEANEDASPLDLTTAGDFASKPPGVLDLFERSVFTTDKQVTPVKAELVPNGIEFYFSGGNAAAKTFTWKLYAWRNENGPAKYAATGTGELGTQALVKYPHDPEAVATNKFWADKIVITWHNWPKEIETTDEDGNSNSVGSLWMDDAGYRYWWIEIADADGSTGTEAGDVAVWWSYW
;
A
#
# COMPACT_ATOMS: atom_id res chain seq x y z
N MET A 1 -15.93 -36.00 -8.39
CA MET A 1 -15.65 -34.74 -7.67
C MET A 1 -14.16 -34.59 -7.58
N ALA A 2 -13.59 -33.52 -8.16
CA ALA A 2 -12.19 -33.20 -7.95
C ALA A 2 -12.02 -32.64 -6.53
N PRO A 3 -10.89 -32.92 -5.84
CA PRO A 3 -10.63 -32.37 -4.51
C PRO A 3 -10.50 -30.84 -4.59
N ASN A 4 -11.16 -30.14 -3.67
CA ASN A 4 -10.95 -28.70 -3.45
C ASN A 4 -9.52 -28.51 -2.94
N ILE A 5 -8.62 -28.07 -3.82
CA ILE A 5 -7.30 -27.60 -3.44
C ILE A 5 -7.45 -26.11 -3.11
N LEU A 6 -7.77 -25.80 -1.85
CA LEU A 6 -7.63 -24.45 -1.31
C LEU A 6 -6.13 -24.20 -1.12
N GLY A 7 -5.50 -23.59 -2.11
CA GLY A 7 -4.09 -23.21 -2.06
C GLY A 7 -3.94 -21.70 -2.11
N THR A 8 -4.22 -20.99 -1.02
CA THR A 8 -3.72 -19.62 -0.85
C THR A 8 -2.32 -19.71 -0.28
N ILE A 9 -1.31 -19.54 -1.14
CA ILE A 9 0.06 -19.23 -0.73
C ILE A 9 0.16 -17.71 -0.75
N SER A 10 0.69 -17.09 0.31
CA SER A 10 0.91 -15.63 0.38
C SER A 10 1.52 -15.10 -0.93
N HIS A 11 0.93 -14.05 -1.49
CA HIS A 11 1.40 -13.47 -2.74
C HIS A 11 2.72 -12.72 -2.52
N LYS A 12 3.52 -12.60 -3.58
CA LYS A 12 4.73 -11.77 -3.57
C LYS A 12 4.38 -10.33 -3.18
N ILE A 13 5.20 -9.72 -2.33
CA ILE A 13 5.16 -8.29 -2.02
C ILE A 13 5.76 -7.50 -3.20
N ASN A 14 4.98 -6.56 -3.73
CA ASN A 14 5.33 -5.71 -4.87
C ASN A 14 5.48 -4.25 -4.44
N VAL A 15 6.14 -3.44 -5.26
CA VAL A 15 6.18 -1.98 -5.06
C VAL A 15 4.81 -1.39 -5.39
N ALA A 16 4.23 -0.64 -4.46
CA ALA A 16 3.09 0.23 -4.70
C ALA A 16 3.55 1.65 -5.02
N ARG A 17 4.56 2.13 -4.29
CA ARG A 17 5.21 3.43 -4.48
C ARG A 17 6.70 3.30 -4.16
N LEU A 18 7.53 3.81 -5.06
CA LEU A 18 8.98 3.89 -4.85
C LEU A 18 9.31 4.94 -3.79
N GLU A 19 10.52 4.83 -3.24
CA GLU A 19 11.07 5.79 -2.29
C GLU A 19 10.87 7.21 -2.78
N ALA A 20 10.04 7.94 -2.05
CA ALA A 20 9.72 9.32 -2.34
C ALA A 20 9.58 10.06 -1.01
N ASN A 21 9.99 11.32 -1.02
CA ASN A 21 9.77 12.20 0.11
C ASN A 21 8.27 12.44 0.34
N GLU A 22 7.98 12.82 1.57
CA GLU A 22 6.73 13.38 2.04
C GLU A 22 6.34 14.56 1.15
N ASP A 23 5.17 14.47 0.49
CA ASP A 23 4.64 15.53 -0.34
C ASP A 23 3.87 16.53 0.54
N ALA A 24 4.31 17.79 0.54
CA ALA A 24 3.63 18.86 1.26
C ALA A 24 2.31 19.29 0.59
N SER A 25 2.06 18.88 -0.66
CA SER A 25 0.90 19.26 -1.46
C SER A 25 0.04 18.03 -1.78
N PRO A 26 -1.00 17.75 -0.98
CA PRO A 26 -1.83 16.58 -1.24
C PRO A 26 -2.64 16.69 -2.52
N LEU A 27 -3.02 15.55 -3.09
CA LEU A 27 -3.87 15.47 -4.27
C LEU A 27 -5.17 16.26 -4.07
N ASP A 28 -5.33 17.34 -4.83
CA ASP A 28 -6.56 18.11 -4.85
C ASP A 28 -7.65 17.36 -5.61
N LEU A 29 -8.56 16.73 -4.87
CA LEU A 29 -9.68 15.99 -5.46
C LEU A 29 -10.66 16.87 -6.22
N THR A 30 -10.67 18.18 -5.98
CA THR A 30 -11.60 19.10 -6.65
C THR A 30 -11.20 19.38 -8.10
N THR A 31 -9.91 19.30 -8.42
CA THR A 31 -9.37 19.62 -9.75
C THR A 31 -8.62 18.45 -10.40
N ALA A 32 -8.08 17.52 -9.60
CA ALA A 32 -7.28 16.37 -10.03
C ALA A 32 -7.87 15.01 -9.60
N GLY A 33 -9.10 14.99 -9.07
CA GLY A 33 -9.78 13.76 -8.66
C GLY A 33 -10.23 12.88 -9.83
N ASP A 34 -10.32 13.40 -11.06
CA ASP A 34 -10.80 12.62 -12.20
C ASP A 34 -9.80 11.56 -12.66
N PHE A 35 -10.31 10.42 -13.11
CA PHE A 35 -9.51 9.33 -13.67
C PHE A 35 -8.53 9.79 -14.76
N ALA A 36 -8.96 10.69 -15.64
CA ALA A 36 -8.10 11.19 -16.72
C ALA A 36 -6.92 12.03 -16.21
N SER A 37 -7.05 12.59 -15.00
CA SER A 37 -6.08 13.46 -14.33
C SER A 37 -5.28 12.72 -13.25
N LYS A 38 -5.35 11.39 -13.21
CA LYS A 38 -4.59 10.58 -12.23
C LYS A 38 -3.10 10.94 -12.25
N PRO A 39 -2.45 11.04 -11.07
CA PRO A 39 -1.01 11.26 -11.00
C PRO A 39 -0.21 10.20 -11.77
N PRO A 40 0.98 10.56 -12.30
CA PRO A 40 1.91 9.55 -12.77
C PRO A 40 2.35 8.65 -11.61
N GLY A 41 2.46 7.34 -11.86
CA GLY A 41 2.88 6.38 -10.83
C GLY A 41 1.74 5.75 -10.01
N VAL A 42 0.48 6.02 -10.37
CA VAL A 42 -0.66 5.26 -9.84
C VAL A 42 -0.46 3.76 -10.06
N LEU A 43 -0.62 2.99 -8.99
CA LEU A 43 -0.56 1.54 -9.01
C LEU A 43 -1.76 1.00 -9.79
N ASP A 44 -1.50 0.29 -10.88
CA ASP A 44 -2.50 -0.55 -11.55
C ASP A 44 -2.36 -1.99 -11.04
N LEU A 45 -3.35 -2.43 -10.26
CA LEU A 45 -3.36 -3.78 -9.71
C LEU A 45 -3.40 -4.87 -10.78
N PHE A 46 -3.95 -4.59 -11.97
CA PHE A 46 -4.07 -5.57 -13.05
C PHE A 46 -2.72 -5.79 -13.75
N GLU A 47 -1.96 -4.73 -14.02
CA GLU A 47 -0.62 -4.83 -14.63
C GLU A 47 0.38 -5.59 -13.74
N ARG A 48 0.14 -5.55 -12.44
CA ARG A 48 1.00 -6.17 -11.42
C ARG A 48 0.45 -7.49 -10.88
N SER A 49 -0.70 -7.93 -11.38
CA SER A 49 -1.32 -9.19 -11.01
C SER A 49 -0.55 -10.37 -11.60
N VAL A 50 0.00 -11.21 -10.72
CA VAL A 50 0.65 -12.49 -11.05
C VAL A 50 -0.29 -13.49 -11.74
N PHE A 51 -1.59 -13.21 -11.85
CA PHE A 51 -2.55 -14.00 -12.64
C PHE A 51 -2.42 -13.80 -14.15
N THR A 52 -1.54 -12.89 -14.61
CA THR A 52 -1.38 -12.59 -16.04
C THR A 52 0.09 -12.62 -16.49
N THR A 53 0.78 -13.74 -16.25
CA THR A 53 2.08 -13.99 -16.92
C THR A 53 1.94 -14.30 -18.41
N ASP A 54 0.72 -14.52 -18.91
CA ASP A 54 0.46 -14.60 -20.33
C ASP A 54 -0.69 -13.66 -20.71
N LYS A 55 -0.55 -13.00 -21.87
CA LYS A 55 -1.65 -12.39 -22.62
C LYS A 55 -2.66 -13.44 -23.12
N GLN A 56 -2.90 -14.51 -22.36
CA GLN A 56 -3.90 -15.52 -22.63
C GLN A 56 -5.12 -15.25 -21.78
N VAL A 57 -6.14 -14.80 -22.50
CA VAL A 57 -7.54 -14.75 -22.08
C VAL A 57 -8.04 -16.19 -21.88
N THR A 58 -7.65 -16.80 -20.76
CA THR A 58 -8.35 -18.00 -20.28
C THR A 58 -8.74 -17.72 -18.83
N PRO A 59 -10.05 -17.74 -18.51
CA PRO A 59 -10.48 -17.49 -17.14
C PRO A 59 -9.91 -18.59 -16.25
N VAL A 60 -9.13 -18.20 -15.25
CA VAL A 60 -8.68 -19.10 -14.18
C VAL A 60 -9.94 -19.62 -13.49
N LYS A 61 -10.39 -20.81 -13.89
CA LYS A 61 -11.44 -21.57 -13.19
C LYS A 61 -10.79 -22.36 -12.04
N ALA A 62 -10.53 -21.65 -10.96
CA ALA A 62 -10.56 -22.17 -9.61
C ALA A 62 -11.08 -21.02 -8.76
N GLU A 63 -12.14 -21.24 -7.97
CA GLU A 63 -12.68 -20.24 -7.05
C GLU A 63 -11.58 -19.82 -6.06
N LEU A 64 -10.88 -18.74 -6.41
CA LEU A 64 -10.12 -17.91 -5.50
C LEU A 64 -10.99 -16.66 -5.33
N VAL A 65 -11.60 -16.49 -4.16
CA VAL A 65 -12.21 -15.22 -3.74
C VAL A 65 -11.43 -14.62 -2.56
N PRO A 66 -10.18 -14.15 -2.78
CA PRO A 66 -9.57 -13.12 -1.95
C PRO A 66 -9.73 -11.74 -2.60
N ASN A 67 -10.42 -10.83 -1.93
CA ASN A 67 -10.52 -9.42 -2.34
C ASN A 67 -9.65 -8.52 -1.45
N GLY A 68 -8.74 -9.07 -0.64
CA GLY A 68 -7.92 -8.29 0.28
C GLY A 68 -6.68 -7.72 -0.39
N ILE A 69 -6.42 -6.43 -0.19
CA ILE A 69 -5.13 -5.79 -0.43
C ILE A 69 -4.50 -5.45 0.91
N GLU A 70 -3.21 -5.75 1.02
CA GLU A 70 -2.39 -5.39 2.18
C GLU A 70 -1.28 -4.46 1.74
N PHE A 71 -1.05 -3.38 2.48
CA PHE A 71 0.03 -2.43 2.26
C PHE A 71 1.00 -2.43 3.44
N TYR A 72 2.30 -2.42 3.11
CA TYR A 72 3.38 -2.27 4.08
C TYR A 72 4.16 -1.00 3.77
N PHE A 73 4.76 -0.41 4.78
CA PHE A 73 5.54 0.82 4.65
C PHE A 73 6.96 0.60 5.13
N SER A 74 7.92 1.22 4.45
CA SER A 74 9.30 1.30 4.90
C SER A 74 9.86 2.69 4.66
N GLY A 75 10.69 3.20 5.55
CA GLY A 75 11.28 4.55 5.43
C GLY A 75 12.74 4.57 5.87
N GLY A 76 13.29 5.78 5.95
CA GLY A 76 14.69 6.13 6.13
C GLY A 76 15.43 5.58 7.36
N ASN A 77 16.50 6.27 7.72
CA ASN A 77 17.68 5.67 8.39
C ASN A 77 17.58 5.43 9.89
N ALA A 78 16.41 5.58 10.49
CA ALA A 78 16.24 5.43 11.92
C ALA A 78 14.81 4.97 12.29
N ALA A 79 14.72 4.22 13.38
CA ALA A 79 13.46 3.85 14.02
C ALA A 79 12.77 5.08 14.67
N ALA A 80 11.50 4.91 15.04
CA ALA A 80 10.61 5.87 15.68
C ALA A 80 10.40 7.17 14.88
N LYS A 81 10.61 7.12 13.56
CA LYS A 81 10.32 8.24 12.66
C LYS A 81 8.90 8.10 12.13
N THR A 82 8.18 9.21 12.08
CA THR A 82 6.76 9.21 11.72
C THR A 82 6.54 9.78 10.33
N PHE A 83 5.48 9.32 9.68
CA PHE A 83 4.99 9.85 8.40
C PHE A 83 3.47 9.84 8.37
N THR A 84 2.86 10.64 7.49
CA THR A 84 1.43 10.52 7.19
C THR A 84 1.22 9.88 5.84
N TRP A 85 0.11 9.19 5.70
CA TRP A 85 -0.28 8.54 4.46
C TRP A 85 -1.74 8.83 4.13
N LYS A 86 -2.04 8.88 2.83
CA LYS A 86 -3.38 9.02 2.27
C LYS A 86 -3.55 8.03 1.14
N LEU A 87 -4.73 7.43 1.07
CA LEU A 87 -5.06 6.37 0.14
C LEU A 87 -6.18 6.83 -0.77
N TYR A 88 -5.92 6.83 -2.08
CA TYR A 88 -6.91 7.17 -3.09
C TYR A 88 -7.06 6.02 -4.09
N ALA A 89 -8.28 5.82 -4.58
CA ALA A 89 -8.57 4.72 -5.48
C ALA A 89 -9.49 5.14 -6.63
N TRP A 90 -9.28 4.58 -7.82
CA TRP A 90 -10.19 4.70 -8.96
C TRP A 90 -10.65 3.34 -9.47
N ARG A 91 -11.85 3.35 -10.06
CA ARG A 91 -12.41 2.22 -10.78
C ARG A 91 -11.77 2.08 -12.18
N ASN A 92 -12.26 1.11 -12.95
CA ASN A 92 -11.70 0.72 -14.24
C ASN A 92 -11.89 1.74 -15.38
N GLU A 93 -12.70 2.78 -15.16
CA GLU A 93 -13.13 3.72 -16.19
C GLU A 93 -13.16 5.15 -15.66
N ASN A 94 -13.43 6.10 -16.55
CA ASN A 94 -13.53 7.51 -16.19
C ASN A 94 -14.52 7.73 -15.05
N GLY A 95 -14.02 8.30 -13.96
CA GLY A 95 -14.78 8.57 -12.74
C GLY A 95 -13.93 9.24 -11.67
N PRO A 96 -14.56 9.66 -10.56
CA PRO A 96 -13.86 10.34 -9.49
C PRO A 96 -12.98 9.38 -8.69
N ALA A 97 -11.91 9.92 -8.13
CA ALA A 97 -11.13 9.26 -7.09
C ALA A 97 -12.01 9.09 -5.85
N LYS A 98 -11.88 7.93 -5.21
CA LYS A 98 -12.34 7.72 -3.85
C LYS A 98 -11.17 7.97 -2.91
N TYR A 99 -11.29 8.97 -2.05
CA TYR A 99 -10.41 9.10 -0.89
C TYR A 99 -10.83 8.06 0.14
N ALA A 100 -10.02 7.00 0.26
CA ALA A 100 -10.36 5.79 0.98
C ALA A 100 -10.02 5.91 2.46
N ALA A 101 -8.80 6.33 2.78
CA ALA A 101 -8.34 6.48 4.15
C ALA A 101 -7.14 7.40 4.27
N THR A 102 -6.88 7.86 5.49
CA THR A 102 -5.63 8.49 5.89
C THR A 102 -5.24 8.05 7.29
N GLY A 103 -3.97 8.19 7.58
CA GLY A 103 -3.43 7.83 8.86
C GLY A 103 -2.00 8.26 9.04
N THR A 104 -1.42 7.74 10.10
CA THR A 104 -0.02 7.92 10.47
C THR A 104 0.68 6.57 10.43
N GLY A 105 1.98 6.59 10.19
CA GLY A 105 2.84 5.44 10.43
C GLY A 105 4.08 5.84 11.21
N GLU A 106 4.66 4.89 11.92
CA GLU A 106 5.94 5.02 12.62
C GLU A 106 6.87 3.89 12.17
N LEU A 107 8.12 4.24 11.85
CA LEU A 107 9.16 3.28 11.52
C LEU A 107 9.56 2.50 12.77
N GLY A 108 9.59 1.18 12.66
CA GLY A 108 9.95 0.32 13.76
C GLY A 108 11.43 0.01 13.84
N THR A 109 11.74 -1.02 14.62
CA THR A 109 13.12 -1.50 14.83
C THR A 109 13.55 -2.58 13.85
N GLN A 110 12.61 -3.16 13.08
CA GLN A 110 12.93 -4.19 12.11
C GLN A 110 13.54 -3.56 10.84
N ALA A 111 14.83 -3.81 10.62
CA ALA A 111 15.51 -3.35 9.42
C ALA A 111 15.02 -4.08 8.17
N LEU A 112 14.82 -3.34 7.08
CA LEU A 112 14.66 -3.91 5.75
C LEU A 112 16.04 -4.39 5.27
N VAL A 113 16.20 -5.69 5.06
CA VAL A 113 17.50 -6.28 4.65
C VAL A 113 17.67 -6.27 3.14
N LYS A 114 16.59 -6.55 2.40
CA LYS A 114 16.54 -6.64 0.94
C LYS A 114 15.23 -6.06 0.44
N TYR A 115 15.26 -5.39 -0.71
CA TYR A 115 14.03 -4.89 -1.31
C TYR A 115 13.17 -6.06 -1.84
N PRO A 116 11.85 -6.11 -1.54
CA PRO A 116 10.98 -7.19 -2.01
C PRO A 116 10.92 -7.39 -3.53
N HIS A 117 11.16 -6.32 -4.31
CA HIS A 117 11.07 -6.34 -5.77
C HIS A 117 12.43 -6.54 -6.46
N ASP A 118 13.52 -6.25 -5.77
CA ASP A 118 14.90 -6.47 -6.22
C ASP A 118 15.66 -7.21 -5.10
N PRO A 119 15.59 -8.56 -5.07
CA PRO A 119 16.18 -9.35 -4.01
C PRO A 119 17.72 -9.36 -4.03
N GLU A 120 18.34 -8.83 -5.08
CA GLU A 120 19.80 -8.66 -5.17
C GLU A 120 20.24 -7.31 -4.59
N ALA A 121 19.36 -6.31 -4.56
CA ALA A 121 19.61 -5.02 -3.94
C ALA A 121 19.46 -5.08 -2.41
N VAL A 122 20.56 -4.76 -1.70
CA VAL A 122 20.55 -4.56 -0.25
C VAL A 122 19.88 -3.24 0.06
N ALA A 123 18.88 -3.27 0.93
CA ALA A 123 18.32 -2.05 1.49
C ALA A 123 19.28 -1.56 2.60
N THR A 124 19.82 -0.37 2.44
CA THR A 124 20.69 0.25 3.44
C THR A 124 19.91 1.31 4.19
N ASN A 125 19.97 1.28 5.51
CA ASN A 125 19.36 2.30 6.36
C ASN A 125 17.86 2.47 6.11
N LYS A 126 17.13 1.35 6.04
CA LYS A 126 15.68 1.35 5.94
C LYS A 126 15.07 0.47 7.02
N PHE A 127 13.95 0.89 7.55
CA PHE A 127 13.18 0.16 8.55
C PHE A 127 11.75 -0.05 8.06
N TRP A 128 11.18 -1.21 8.36
CA TRP A 128 9.76 -1.43 8.22
C TRP A 128 9.00 -0.61 9.26
N ALA A 129 7.80 -0.14 8.91
CA ALA A 129 6.89 0.41 9.89
C ALA A 129 6.38 -0.71 10.82
N ASP A 130 6.43 -0.48 12.13
CA ASP A 130 5.83 -1.38 13.12
C ASP A 130 4.47 -0.88 13.59
N LYS A 131 4.19 0.42 13.43
CA LYS A 131 2.91 1.01 13.81
C LYS A 131 2.28 1.74 12.62
N ILE A 132 1.07 1.32 12.27
CA ILE A 132 0.20 2.03 11.32
C ILE A 132 -1.12 2.31 12.02
N VAL A 133 -1.59 3.55 11.94
CA VAL A 133 -2.83 3.98 12.59
C VAL A 133 -3.70 4.68 11.56
N ILE A 134 -4.96 4.25 11.44
CA ILE A 134 -5.96 4.92 10.61
C ILE A 134 -6.57 6.05 11.42
N THR A 135 -6.50 7.28 10.91
CA THR A 135 -7.09 8.45 11.58
C THR A 135 -8.43 8.85 10.96
N TRP A 136 -8.69 8.46 9.71
CA TRP A 136 -9.96 8.65 9.04
C TRP A 136 -10.11 7.68 7.88
N HIS A 137 -11.34 7.23 7.61
CA HIS A 137 -11.64 6.47 6.40
C HIS A 137 -13.07 6.69 5.89
N ASN A 138 -13.25 6.44 4.60
CA ASN A 138 -14.53 6.40 3.90
C ASN A 138 -14.48 5.25 2.89
N TRP A 139 -14.70 4.03 3.39
CA TRP A 139 -14.63 2.82 2.59
C TRP A 139 -15.86 1.93 2.81
N PRO A 140 -16.35 1.22 1.78
CA PRO A 140 -17.55 0.38 1.91
C PRO A 140 -17.42 -0.74 2.94
N LYS A 141 -16.20 -1.21 3.17
CA LYS A 141 -15.85 -2.16 4.23
C LYS A 141 -14.83 -1.53 5.16
N GLU A 142 -14.64 -2.15 6.32
CA GLU A 142 -13.62 -1.74 7.28
C GLU A 142 -12.24 -1.79 6.63
N ILE A 143 -11.41 -0.83 7.04
CA ILE A 143 -9.99 -0.80 6.75
C ILE A 143 -9.34 -1.09 8.09
N GLU A 144 -8.43 -2.05 8.12
CA GLU A 144 -7.83 -2.56 9.34
C GLU A 144 -6.33 -2.30 9.32
N THR A 145 -5.74 -2.19 10.50
CA THR A 145 -4.30 -2.09 10.68
C THR A 145 -3.80 -3.21 11.57
N THR A 146 -2.64 -3.75 11.23
CA THR A 146 -1.91 -4.64 12.14
C THR A 146 -0.95 -3.81 13.00
N ASP A 147 -0.81 -4.21 14.26
CA ASP A 147 0.14 -3.63 15.24
C ASP A 147 -0.06 -2.11 15.50
N GLU A 148 -1.32 -1.68 15.69
CA GLU A 148 -1.70 -0.28 15.98
C GLU A 148 -0.97 0.35 17.17
N ASP A 149 -0.49 -0.47 18.11
CA ASP A 149 0.25 -0.03 19.29
C ASP A 149 1.77 0.00 19.09
N GLY A 150 2.31 -0.59 18.01
CA GLY A 150 3.74 -0.67 17.70
C GLY A 150 4.57 -1.52 18.68
N ASN A 151 3.92 -2.30 19.54
CA ASN A 151 4.57 -3.02 20.64
C ASN A 151 4.74 -4.52 20.39
N SER A 152 4.38 -5.01 19.20
CA SER A 152 4.38 -6.45 18.93
C SER A 152 5.70 -6.98 18.37
N ASN A 153 6.73 -6.12 18.25
CA ASN A 153 7.98 -6.44 17.53
C ASN A 153 7.69 -7.04 16.13
N SER A 154 6.66 -6.52 15.47
CA SER A 154 6.15 -7.04 14.21
C SER A 154 6.09 -5.94 13.16
N VAL A 155 5.91 -6.30 11.89
CA VAL A 155 5.68 -5.32 10.84
C VAL A 155 4.20 -4.99 10.83
N GLY A 156 3.90 -3.70 10.99
CA GLY A 156 2.56 -3.17 10.84
C GLY A 156 2.18 -3.05 9.36
N SER A 157 0.91 -3.28 9.06
CA SER A 157 0.36 -3.26 7.72
C SER A 157 -1.06 -2.70 7.71
N LEU A 158 -1.48 -2.19 6.56
CA LEU A 158 -2.84 -1.74 6.30
C LEU A 158 -3.53 -2.80 5.46
N TRP A 159 -4.67 -3.31 5.91
CA TRP A 159 -5.46 -4.30 5.19
C TRP A 159 -6.85 -3.77 4.84
N MET A 160 -7.33 -4.06 3.62
CA MET A 160 -8.71 -3.78 3.22
C MET A 160 -9.16 -4.64 2.06
N ASP A 161 -10.48 -4.73 1.87
CA ASP A 161 -11.04 -5.22 0.60
C ASP A 161 -10.84 -4.18 -0.51
N ASP A 162 -10.39 -4.58 -1.69
CA ASP A 162 -10.16 -3.67 -2.83
C ASP A 162 -11.48 -3.06 -3.37
N ALA A 163 -12.63 -3.62 -2.99
CA ALA A 163 -13.97 -3.20 -3.37
C ALA A 163 -14.16 -3.00 -4.89
N GLY A 164 -13.40 -3.74 -5.71
CA GLY A 164 -13.40 -3.62 -7.17
C GLY A 164 -12.72 -2.37 -7.72
N TYR A 165 -11.92 -1.66 -6.91
CA TYR A 165 -11.05 -0.58 -7.37
C TYR A 165 -9.73 -1.14 -7.88
N ARG A 166 -9.29 -0.66 -9.04
CA ARG A 166 -8.10 -1.17 -9.76
C ARG A 166 -6.89 -0.28 -9.61
N TYR A 167 -7.11 1.02 -9.57
CA TYR A 167 -6.03 1.99 -9.60
C TYR A 167 -5.90 2.62 -8.23
N TRP A 168 -4.70 2.60 -7.67
CA TRP A 168 -4.44 3.05 -6.30
C TRP A 168 -3.31 4.05 -6.27
N TRP A 169 -3.52 5.13 -5.53
CA TRP A 169 -2.51 6.13 -5.24
C TRP A 169 -2.31 6.19 -3.74
N ILE A 170 -1.08 5.94 -3.33
CA ILE A 170 -0.67 6.07 -1.93
C ILE A 170 0.19 7.31 -1.86
N GLU A 171 -0.38 8.34 -1.26
CA GLU A 171 0.33 9.56 -0.98
C GLU A 171 1.01 9.45 0.37
N ILE A 172 2.30 9.75 0.41
CA ILE A 172 3.01 10.05 1.65
C ILE A 172 3.04 11.56 1.75
N ALA A 173 2.50 12.11 2.83
CA ALA A 173 2.41 13.55 3.03
C ALA A 173 3.20 13.96 4.28
N ASP A 174 3.65 15.21 4.28
CA ASP A 174 4.18 15.82 5.50
C ASP A 174 2.98 16.07 6.43
N ALA A 175 3.12 15.66 7.69
CA ALA A 175 2.12 15.95 8.69
C ALA A 175 2.14 17.46 8.93
N ASP A 176 1.02 18.16 8.82
CA ASP A 176 0.85 19.61 9.08
C ASP A 176 1.51 20.07 10.41
N GLY A 177 2.83 20.24 10.42
CA GLY A 177 3.64 20.55 11.60
C GLY A 177 4.25 19.35 12.33
N SER A 178 4.84 18.37 11.63
CA SER A 178 5.75 17.38 12.26
C SER A 178 6.72 18.09 13.23
N THR A 179 6.53 17.86 14.53
CA THR A 179 7.46 18.27 15.58
C THR A 179 8.61 17.26 15.73
N GLY A 180 8.66 16.25 14.86
CA GLY A 180 9.63 15.18 14.83
C GLY A 180 10.52 15.20 13.60
N THR A 181 11.53 14.36 13.62
CA THR A 181 12.29 14.00 12.41
C THR A 181 11.44 13.09 11.52
N GLU A 182 11.34 13.46 10.26
CA GLU A 182 10.61 12.74 9.19
C GLU A 182 11.15 11.31 9.01
N ALA A 183 10.28 10.43 8.50
CA ALA A 183 10.66 9.08 8.11
C ALA A 183 11.65 9.09 6.95
N GLY A 184 11.52 10.06 6.04
CA GLY A 184 12.40 10.26 4.90
C GLY A 184 12.31 9.12 3.88
N ASP A 185 12.30 9.45 2.59
CA ASP A 185 12.25 8.50 1.46
C ASP A 185 11.42 7.23 1.76
N VAL A 186 10.13 7.43 1.99
CA VAL A 186 9.19 6.36 2.32
C VAL A 186 8.80 5.60 1.05
N ALA A 187 8.90 4.28 1.11
CA ALA A 187 8.39 3.36 0.11
C ALA A 187 7.13 2.64 0.63
N VAL A 188 6.24 2.32 -0.30
CA VAL A 188 5.02 1.56 -0.02
C VAL A 188 5.06 0.28 -0.82
N TRP A 189 4.72 -0.80 -0.15
CA TRP A 189 4.71 -2.16 -0.66
C TRP A 189 3.29 -2.70 -0.58
N TRP A 190 2.95 -3.66 -1.43
CA TRP A 190 1.63 -4.27 -1.38
C TRP A 190 1.61 -5.73 -1.79
N SER A 191 0.61 -6.47 -1.32
CA SER A 191 0.31 -7.84 -1.74
C SER A 191 -1.19 -8.10 -1.71
N TYR A 192 -1.62 -9.12 -2.46
CA TYR A 192 -2.95 -9.70 -2.34
C TYR A 192 -3.00 -10.74 -1.23
N TRP A 193 -4.13 -10.77 -0.51
CA TRP A 193 -4.43 -11.73 0.57
C TRP A 193 -5.72 -12.49 0.28
#